data_AF-A0A8S9RPM0-F1
#
_entry.id   AF-A0A8S9RPM0-F1
#
_cell.length_a   1.000
_cell.length_b   1.000
_cell.length_c   1.000
_cell.angle_alpha   90.00
_cell.angle_beta   90.00
_cell.angle_gamma   90.00
#
_symmetry.space_group_name_H-M   'P 1'
#
loop_
_entity.id
_entity.type
_entity.pdbx_description
1 polymer ?
#
loop_
_entity_poly.entity_id
_entity_poly.type
_entity_poly.pdbx_seq_one_letter_code
_entity_poly.pdbx_strand_id
1 'polypeptide(L)'
;MGWVVGDGTSIKIWYSPWLSLTEKEGPMGPAREADMNLTVSDLFLQGSNEWDEEKLQNMLPHLKEKIKAIKPSLSGAPDKRAWLGTTTGEYTNKSGYKVWLTLCGKKCLPPTGLAAEPLAPWIMWQLWISRNSLCFLDKHITEEETIIRALKMAKEWTDAQEKKATPQQKKYLREPFPQNCYVLRGDAAWRASSQQAGFGWTIKRQDVDVASFSTGSSVGSALTAEAVAMRQAIQEARILGHKRLVCEADSLQLVKALSGGEGCAPEVKVDIAEMHRRCYEPETEVLRTRDGGGGRCGSEQGDLRRGHEEAEARRRGSTQRSKTAELRRLV
;
A
#
# COMPACT_ATOMS: atom_id res chain seq x y z
N MET A 1 -15.87 18.50 9.35
CA MET A 1 -16.23 19.79 8.72
C MET A 1 -17.64 20.14 9.13
N GLY A 2 -17.83 21.39 9.54
CA GLY A 2 -19.10 22.06 9.74
C GLY A 2 -19.05 23.44 9.09
N TRP A 3 -20.08 24.25 9.31
CA TRP A 3 -20.22 25.58 8.70
C TRP A 3 -20.22 26.68 9.75
N VAL A 4 -19.55 27.78 9.42
CA VAL A 4 -19.67 29.08 10.08
C VAL A 4 -20.59 29.92 9.19
N VAL A 5 -21.74 30.30 9.74
CA VAL A 5 -22.75 31.08 9.04
C VAL A 5 -22.25 32.51 8.83
N GLY A 6 -22.10 32.88 7.57
CA GLY A 6 -21.76 34.23 7.13
C GLY A 6 -23.01 34.93 6.59
N ASP A 7 -23.19 34.88 5.28
CA ASP A 7 -24.34 35.37 4.52
C ASP A 7 -25.45 34.32 4.35
N GLY A 8 -25.18 33.05 4.67
CA GLY A 8 -26.17 31.96 4.72
C GLY A 8 -26.58 31.41 3.36
N THR A 9 -26.05 31.94 2.25
CA THR A 9 -26.46 31.60 0.87
C THR A 9 -25.94 30.23 0.42
N SER A 10 -24.82 29.76 0.99
CA SER A 10 -24.16 28.51 0.59
C SER A 10 -24.56 27.32 1.46
N ILE A 11 -25.29 27.57 2.55
CA ILE A 11 -25.63 26.56 3.55
C ILE A 11 -27.09 26.13 3.36
N LYS A 12 -27.30 24.89 2.92
CA LYS A 12 -28.65 24.29 2.90
C LYS A 12 -29.11 23.94 4.31
N ILE A 13 -30.33 24.36 4.69
CA ILE A 13 -30.85 24.20 6.06
C ILE A 13 -30.79 22.74 6.52
N TRP A 14 -31.34 21.83 5.73
CA TRP A 14 -31.55 20.42 6.13
C TRP A 14 -30.39 19.48 5.82
N TYR A 15 -29.52 19.84 4.87
CA TYR A 15 -28.47 18.96 4.36
C TYR A 15 -27.05 19.37 4.80
N SER A 16 -26.92 20.50 5.51
CA SER A 16 -25.63 21.00 5.97
C SER A 16 -25.53 20.93 7.50
N PRO A 17 -24.37 20.56 8.06
CA PRO A 17 -24.15 20.63 9.51
C PRO A 17 -23.67 22.04 9.91
N TRP A 18 -24.61 22.93 10.23
CA TRP A 18 -24.36 24.36 10.50
C TRP A 18 -24.80 24.84 11.89
N LEU A 19 -25.44 23.96 12.70
CA LEU A 19 -25.99 24.34 14.01
C LEU A 19 -24.95 24.36 15.14
N SER A 20 -23.77 23.77 14.91
CA SER A 20 -22.71 23.65 15.93
C SER A 20 -21.32 23.79 15.31
N LEU A 21 -20.41 24.39 16.07
CA LEU A 21 -18.99 24.53 15.74
C LEU A 21 -18.12 23.42 16.35
N THR A 22 -18.72 22.55 17.18
CA THR A 22 -18.01 21.43 17.84
C THR A 22 -18.45 20.08 17.28
N GLU A 23 -19.73 19.94 16.92
CA GLU A 23 -20.31 18.68 16.46
C GLU A 23 -21.01 18.84 15.11
N LYS A 24 -21.18 17.73 14.39
CA LYS A 24 -21.93 17.72 13.14
C LYS A 24 -23.43 17.72 13.44
N GLU A 25 -23.97 18.88 13.76
CA GLU A 25 -25.40 19.06 14.05
C GLU A 25 -26.13 19.74 12.88
N GLY A 26 -27.30 19.20 12.54
CA GLY A 26 -28.25 19.75 11.58
C GLY A 26 -29.69 19.44 12.01
N PRO A 27 -30.70 20.05 11.38
CA PRO A 27 -32.10 19.79 11.68
C PRO A 27 -32.44 18.31 11.51
N MET A 28 -33.13 17.73 12.49
CA MET A 28 -33.53 16.33 12.46
C MET A 28 -34.87 16.18 11.73
N GLY A 29 -34.93 15.30 10.74
CA GLY A 29 -36.14 14.94 10.02
C GLY A 29 -36.01 15.12 8.50
N PRO A 30 -36.86 14.44 7.71
CA PRO A 30 -36.94 14.72 6.29
C PRO A 30 -37.51 16.12 6.09
N ALA A 31 -36.82 16.94 5.28
CA ALA A 31 -37.35 18.22 4.84
C ALA A 31 -38.67 18.02 4.10
N ARG A 32 -39.61 18.96 4.23
CA ARG A 32 -40.73 19.03 3.29
C ARG A 32 -40.19 19.33 1.90
N GLU A 33 -40.84 18.85 0.85
CA GLU A 33 -40.38 19.03 -0.53
C GLU A 33 -40.16 20.51 -0.90
N ALA A 34 -41.05 21.39 -0.44
CA ALA A 34 -40.93 22.84 -0.61
C ALA A 34 -39.70 23.45 0.09
N ASP A 35 -39.20 22.80 1.15
CA ASP A 35 -38.15 23.31 2.02
C ASP A 35 -36.77 22.70 1.73
N MET A 36 -36.69 21.72 0.81
CA MET A 36 -35.45 20.98 0.51
C MET A 36 -34.32 21.87 -0.03
N ASN A 37 -34.67 22.91 -0.76
CA ASN A 37 -33.72 23.82 -1.39
C ASN A 37 -33.49 25.11 -0.60
N LEU A 38 -34.15 25.26 0.56
CA LEU A 38 -33.97 26.44 1.40
C LEU A 38 -32.57 26.48 2.00
N THR A 39 -32.05 27.70 2.03
CA THR A 39 -30.74 28.08 2.54
C THR A 39 -30.87 28.81 3.87
N VAL A 40 -29.77 28.93 4.61
CA VAL A 40 -29.78 29.65 5.89
C VAL A 40 -30.11 31.13 5.68
N SER A 41 -29.77 31.72 4.53
CA SER A 41 -30.17 33.09 4.20
C SER A 41 -31.69 33.26 4.12
N ASP A 42 -32.43 32.21 3.78
CA ASP A 42 -33.90 32.26 3.76
C ASP A 42 -34.49 32.35 5.17
N LEU A 43 -33.71 32.09 6.22
CA LEU A 43 -34.11 32.27 7.62
C LEU A 43 -33.84 33.67 8.15
N PHE A 44 -33.25 34.56 7.34
CA PHE A 44 -33.04 35.95 7.69
C PHE A 44 -34.22 36.84 7.31
N LEU A 45 -34.36 37.96 8.01
CA LEU A 45 -35.23 39.06 7.62
C LEU A 45 -34.75 39.65 6.29
N GLN A 46 -35.67 40.04 5.41
CA GLN A 46 -35.33 40.57 4.08
C GLN A 46 -34.43 41.82 4.19
N GLY A 47 -33.22 41.74 3.62
CA GLY A 47 -32.24 42.83 3.63
C GLY A 47 -31.49 43.04 4.96
N SER A 48 -31.63 42.12 5.90
CA SER A 48 -30.92 42.12 7.19
C SER A 48 -30.22 40.78 7.43
N ASN A 49 -29.22 40.77 8.31
CA ASN A 49 -28.56 39.54 8.79
C ASN A 49 -29.11 39.12 10.17
N GLU A 50 -30.33 39.55 10.47
CA GLU A 50 -31.09 39.19 11.66
C GLU A 50 -32.05 38.03 11.34
N TRP A 51 -32.28 37.17 12.33
CA TRP A 51 -33.12 35.98 12.18
C TRP A 51 -34.61 36.32 12.13
N ASP A 52 -35.34 35.73 11.18
CA ASP A 52 -36.80 35.79 11.10
C ASP A 52 -37.40 34.84 12.15
N GLU A 53 -37.85 35.41 13.27
CA GLU A 53 -38.39 34.64 14.39
C GLU A 53 -39.66 33.87 14.07
N GLU A 54 -40.54 34.43 13.24
CA GLU A 54 -41.81 33.82 12.87
C GLU A 54 -41.55 32.60 11.99
N LYS A 55 -40.64 32.75 11.03
CA LYS A 55 -40.20 31.67 10.14
C LYS A 55 -39.47 30.57 10.89
N LEU A 56 -38.62 30.91 11.86
CA LEU A 56 -37.96 29.93 12.73
C LEU A 56 -38.97 29.18 13.62
N GLN A 57 -39.98 29.88 14.15
CA GLN A 57 -41.03 29.26 14.96
C GLN A 57 -41.86 28.25 14.15
N ASN A 58 -42.15 28.58 12.89
CA ASN A 58 -42.96 27.75 11.99
C ASN A 58 -42.19 26.55 11.44
N MET A 59 -40.90 26.70 11.11
CA MET A 59 -40.11 25.63 10.50
C MET A 59 -39.33 24.78 11.51
N LEU A 60 -38.65 25.41 12.47
CA LEU A 60 -37.68 24.76 13.35
C LEU A 60 -37.86 25.18 14.83
N PRO A 61 -39.06 24.97 15.42
CA PRO A 61 -39.38 25.48 16.76
C PRO A 61 -38.43 24.96 17.84
N HIS A 62 -38.00 23.70 17.75
CA HIS A 62 -37.11 23.07 18.73
C HIS A 62 -35.66 23.55 18.64
N LEU A 63 -35.25 24.15 17.51
CA LEU A 63 -33.88 24.60 17.27
C LEU A 63 -33.74 26.12 17.33
N LYS A 64 -34.86 26.85 17.49
CA LYS A 64 -34.93 28.31 17.51
C LYS A 64 -33.88 28.93 18.43
N GLU A 65 -33.81 28.51 19.68
CA GLU A 65 -32.87 29.08 20.67
C GLU A 65 -31.40 28.81 20.28
N LYS A 66 -31.10 27.64 19.71
CA LYS A 66 -29.77 27.33 19.20
C LYS A 66 -29.41 28.19 17.98
N ILE A 67 -30.35 28.35 17.04
CA ILE A 67 -30.14 29.14 15.82
C ILE A 67 -29.93 30.61 16.19
N LYS A 68 -30.72 31.15 17.11
CA LYS A 68 -30.56 32.53 17.61
C LYS A 68 -29.21 32.78 18.29
N ALA A 69 -28.64 31.76 18.94
CA ALA A 69 -27.31 31.87 19.54
C ALA A 69 -26.18 31.99 18.50
N ILE A 70 -26.43 31.58 17.26
CA ILE A 70 -25.50 31.77 16.14
C ILE A 70 -25.56 33.23 15.73
N LYS A 71 -24.39 33.87 15.66
CA LYS A 71 -24.23 35.25 15.19
C LYS A 71 -23.74 35.24 13.74
N PRO A 72 -24.59 35.55 12.75
CA PRO A 72 -24.18 35.72 11.36
C PRO A 72 -23.21 36.89 11.20
N SER A 73 -22.60 37.02 10.02
CA SER A 73 -21.71 38.15 9.74
C SER A 73 -22.51 39.43 9.58
N LEU A 74 -22.29 40.43 10.45
CA LEU A 74 -22.90 41.77 10.31
C LEU A 74 -22.47 42.49 9.02
N SER A 75 -21.33 42.09 8.45
CA SER A 75 -20.75 42.67 7.23
C SER A 75 -21.09 41.93 5.94
N GLY A 76 -21.89 40.85 6.01
CA GLY A 76 -22.22 40.02 4.85
C GLY A 76 -21.04 39.20 4.32
N ALA A 77 -20.08 38.85 5.18
CA ALA A 77 -18.99 37.97 4.79
C ALA A 77 -19.53 36.59 4.35
N PRO A 78 -18.92 35.93 3.35
CA PRO A 78 -19.41 34.65 2.83
C PRO A 78 -19.30 33.52 3.86
N ASP A 79 -20.19 32.54 3.74
CA ASP A 79 -20.16 31.31 4.53
C ASP A 79 -18.79 30.60 4.46
N LYS A 80 -18.28 30.15 5.62
CA LYS A 80 -16.97 29.51 5.72
C LYS A 80 -17.08 28.10 6.29
N ARG A 81 -16.29 27.16 5.75
CA ARG A 81 -16.15 25.82 6.32
C ARG A 81 -15.17 25.81 7.49
N ALA A 82 -15.55 25.16 8.59
CA ALA A 82 -14.73 24.98 9.78
C ALA A 82 -14.43 23.51 10.08
N TRP A 83 -13.21 23.25 10.54
CA TRP A 83 -12.80 21.95 11.04
C TRP A 83 -13.25 21.76 12.50
N LEU A 84 -14.28 20.94 12.68
CA LEU A 84 -14.87 20.61 13.98
C LEU A 84 -13.94 19.83 14.93
N GLY A 85 -12.77 19.37 14.46
CA GLY A 85 -11.80 18.66 15.30
C GLY A 85 -10.96 19.58 16.20
N THR A 86 -11.20 20.89 16.14
CA THR A 86 -10.50 21.94 16.89
C THR A 86 -11.47 23.05 17.26
N THR A 87 -11.28 23.69 18.41
CA THR A 87 -12.09 24.84 18.86
C THR A 87 -11.91 26.09 17.99
N THR A 88 -10.77 26.22 17.31
CA THR A 88 -10.48 27.34 16.39
C THR A 88 -11.12 27.17 15.01
N GLY A 89 -11.65 25.99 14.70
CA GLY A 89 -12.14 25.67 13.36
C GLY A 89 -11.04 25.47 12.31
N GLU A 90 -9.76 25.49 12.69
CA GLU A 90 -8.63 25.34 11.77
C GLU A 90 -8.15 23.89 11.67
N TYR A 91 -7.93 23.42 10.44
CA TYR A 91 -7.38 22.10 10.24
C TYR A 91 -5.88 22.07 10.55
N THR A 92 -5.46 21.10 11.36
CA THR A 92 -4.05 20.78 11.59
C THR A 92 -3.78 19.30 11.36
N ASN A 93 -2.56 18.95 10.95
CA ASN A 93 -2.13 17.55 10.79
C ASN A 93 -2.38 16.72 12.06
N LYS A 94 -2.15 17.29 13.24
CA LYS A 94 -2.42 16.64 14.55
C LYS A 94 -3.90 16.32 14.72
N SER A 95 -4.77 17.28 14.43
CA SER A 95 -6.23 17.10 14.56
C SER A 95 -6.78 16.12 13.52
N GLY A 96 -6.27 16.15 12.29
CA GLY A 96 -6.59 15.17 11.24
C GLY A 96 -6.17 13.75 11.62
N TYR A 97 -4.96 13.58 12.15
CA TYR A 97 -4.47 12.29 12.62
C TYR A 97 -5.30 11.71 13.77
N LYS A 98 -5.77 12.54 14.70
CA LYS A 98 -6.68 12.11 15.77
C LYS A 98 -7.99 11.54 15.20
N VAL A 99 -8.60 12.23 14.23
CA VAL A 99 -9.81 11.76 13.55
C VAL A 99 -9.54 10.46 12.78
N TRP A 100 -8.39 10.36 12.13
CA TRP A 100 -7.97 9.14 11.44
C TRP A 100 -7.92 7.92 12.36
N LEU A 101 -7.26 8.04 13.52
CA LEU A 101 -7.22 6.97 14.51
C LEU A 101 -8.62 6.54 14.96
N THR A 102 -9.52 7.51 15.17
CA THR A 102 -10.92 7.20 15.50
C THR A 102 -11.62 6.44 14.38
N LEU A 103 -11.40 6.81 13.10
CA LEU A 103 -12.00 6.12 11.95
C LEU A 103 -11.49 4.70 11.79
N CYS A 104 -10.18 4.48 11.96
CA CYS A 104 -9.59 3.14 11.94
C CYS A 104 -10.11 2.28 13.11
N GLY A 105 -10.45 2.88 14.26
CA GLY A 105 -11.00 2.16 15.41
C GLY A 105 -12.48 1.76 15.28
N LYS A 106 -13.20 2.24 14.25
CA LYS A 106 -14.63 1.91 14.09
C LYS A 106 -14.81 0.52 13.49
N LYS A 107 -15.56 -0.32 14.18
CA LYS A 107 -15.97 -1.65 13.69
C LYS A 107 -17.01 -1.50 12.60
N CYS A 108 -16.83 -2.23 11.50
CA CYS A 108 -17.86 -2.35 10.46
C CYS A 108 -18.93 -3.34 10.90
N LEU A 109 -20.21 -3.00 10.66
CA LEU A 109 -21.32 -3.85 11.06
C LEU A 109 -21.43 -5.11 10.17
N PRO A 110 -22.05 -6.19 10.67
CA PRO A 110 -22.06 -7.52 10.06
C PRO A 110 -22.53 -7.65 8.61
N PRO A 111 -23.43 -6.81 8.02
CA PRO A 111 -23.78 -6.98 6.61
C PRO A 111 -22.59 -6.78 5.65
N THR A 112 -21.47 -6.24 6.14
CA THR A 112 -20.26 -5.99 5.35
C THR A 112 -19.31 -7.20 5.28
N GLY A 113 -19.45 -8.20 6.16
CA GLY A 113 -18.55 -9.37 6.21
C GLY A 113 -17.10 -9.07 6.63
N LEU A 114 -16.79 -7.85 7.09
CA LEU A 114 -15.46 -7.37 7.48
C LEU A 114 -15.46 -7.09 9.00
N ALA A 115 -15.41 -8.14 9.82
CA ALA A 115 -15.62 -7.99 11.27
C ALA A 115 -14.37 -7.53 12.05
N ALA A 116 -13.17 -7.66 11.48
CA ALA A 116 -11.91 -7.49 12.21
C ALA A 116 -11.03 -6.34 11.72
N GLU A 117 -11.15 -5.93 10.46
CA GLU A 117 -10.19 -5.00 9.84
C GLU A 117 -10.78 -3.59 9.62
N PRO A 118 -9.95 -2.53 9.75
CA PRO A 118 -10.40 -1.17 9.52
C PRO A 118 -10.70 -0.95 8.03
N LEU A 119 -11.92 -0.52 7.71
CA LEU A 119 -12.31 -0.18 6.33
C LEU A 119 -11.81 1.22 5.91
N ALA A 120 -11.57 2.10 6.88
CA ALA A 120 -11.17 3.49 6.63
C ALA A 120 -9.91 3.65 5.73
N PRO A 121 -8.84 2.83 5.89
CA PRO A 121 -7.70 2.83 4.98
C PRO A 121 -8.05 2.55 3.52
N TRP A 122 -8.91 1.56 3.30
CA TRP A 122 -9.30 1.17 1.94
C TRP A 122 -10.17 2.23 1.27
N ILE A 123 -11.07 2.87 2.03
CA ILE A 123 -11.87 4.00 1.54
C ILE A 123 -10.96 5.18 1.17
N MET A 124 -10.04 5.56 2.05
CA MET A 124 -9.12 6.69 1.82
C MET A 124 -8.25 6.44 0.58
N TRP A 125 -7.75 5.22 0.44
CA TRP A 125 -6.99 4.80 -0.74
C TRP A 125 -7.83 4.85 -2.02
N GLN A 126 -9.06 4.36 -2.00
CA GLN A 126 -9.95 4.43 -3.17
C GLN A 126 -10.34 5.85 -3.54
N LEU A 127 -10.59 6.73 -2.56
CA LEU A 127 -10.84 8.15 -2.83
C LEU A 127 -9.63 8.81 -3.51
N TRP A 128 -8.42 8.49 -3.07
CA TRP A 128 -7.20 8.97 -3.71
C TRP A 128 -7.08 8.45 -5.15
N ILE A 129 -7.35 7.17 -5.39
CA ILE A 129 -7.38 6.59 -6.75
C ILE A 129 -8.43 7.28 -7.61
N SER A 130 -9.67 7.43 -7.13
CA SER A 130 -10.76 8.08 -7.87
C SER A 130 -10.42 9.52 -8.23
N ARG A 131 -9.83 10.27 -7.30
CA ARG A 131 -9.36 11.63 -7.57
C ARG A 131 -8.27 11.66 -8.64
N ASN A 132 -7.28 10.79 -8.54
CA ASN A 132 -6.19 10.77 -9.52
C ASN A 132 -6.67 10.29 -10.91
N SER A 133 -7.58 9.33 -10.95
CA SER A 133 -8.23 8.88 -12.19
C SER A 133 -8.97 10.03 -12.87
N LEU A 134 -9.67 10.87 -12.10
CA LEU A 134 -10.30 12.07 -12.64
C LEU A 134 -9.26 13.08 -13.15
N CYS A 135 -8.24 13.39 -12.35
CA CYS A 135 -7.24 14.40 -12.72
C CYS A 135 -6.37 14.03 -13.93
N PHE A 136 -6.04 12.74 -14.11
CA PHE A 136 -5.07 12.30 -15.13
C PHE A 136 -5.68 11.53 -16.29
N LEU A 137 -6.85 10.93 -16.12
CA LEU A 137 -7.49 10.08 -17.14
C LEU A 137 -8.89 10.57 -17.53
N ASP A 138 -9.39 11.66 -16.92
CA ASP A 138 -10.75 12.18 -17.07
C ASP A 138 -11.84 11.11 -16.88
N LYS A 139 -11.55 10.15 -15.99
CA LYS A 139 -12.46 9.04 -15.68
C LYS A 139 -13.11 9.27 -14.34
N HIS A 140 -14.41 9.51 -14.37
CA HIS A 140 -15.25 9.59 -13.18
C HIS A 140 -15.55 8.19 -12.63
N ILE A 141 -15.24 7.98 -11.36
CA ILE A 141 -15.60 6.75 -10.63
C ILE A 141 -16.71 7.14 -9.67
N THR A 142 -17.83 6.43 -9.71
CA THR A 142 -18.98 6.74 -8.85
C THR A 142 -18.67 6.45 -7.38
N GLU A 143 -19.43 7.06 -6.49
CA GLU A 143 -19.32 6.84 -5.04
C GLU A 143 -19.58 5.37 -4.69
N GLU A 144 -20.60 4.78 -5.31
CA GLU A 144 -20.94 3.36 -5.17
C GLU A 144 -19.79 2.45 -5.60
N GLU A 145 -19.21 2.72 -6.77
CA GLU A 145 -18.09 1.92 -7.28
C GLU A 145 -16.85 2.06 -6.39
N THR A 146 -16.58 3.26 -5.88
CA THR A 146 -15.49 3.53 -4.94
C THR A 146 -15.63 2.70 -3.67
N ILE A 147 -16.84 2.64 -3.10
CA ILE A 147 -17.13 1.84 -1.90
C ILE A 147 -17.01 0.35 -2.20
N ILE A 148 -17.56 -0.14 -3.31
CA ILE A 148 -17.49 -1.55 -3.70
C ILE A 148 -16.03 -2.00 -3.87
N ARG A 149 -15.19 -1.18 -4.52
CA ARG A 149 -13.76 -1.45 -4.69
C ARG A 149 -13.03 -1.49 -3.36
N ALA A 150 -13.34 -0.57 -2.44
CA ALA A 150 -12.74 -0.55 -1.10
C ALA A 150 -13.10 -1.82 -0.31
N LEU A 151 -14.37 -2.22 -0.34
CA LEU A 151 -14.86 -3.45 0.29
C LEU A 151 -14.19 -4.70 -0.28
N LYS A 152 -14.09 -4.79 -1.60
CA LYS A 152 -13.44 -5.91 -2.28
C LYS A 152 -11.97 -6.03 -1.90
N MET A 153 -11.23 -4.93 -1.89
CA MET A 153 -9.82 -4.93 -1.49
C MET A 153 -9.62 -5.26 -0.01
N ALA A 154 -10.48 -4.74 0.87
CA ALA A 154 -10.44 -5.09 2.29
C ALA A 154 -10.65 -6.58 2.51
N LYS A 155 -11.59 -7.19 1.77
CA LYS A 155 -11.86 -8.63 1.81
C LYS A 155 -10.70 -9.44 1.25
N GLU A 156 -10.20 -9.10 0.06
CA GLU A 156 -9.04 -9.76 -0.55
C GLU A 156 -7.82 -9.73 0.36
N TRP A 157 -7.59 -8.60 1.04
CA TRP A 157 -6.53 -8.48 2.04
C TRP A 157 -6.76 -9.41 3.23
N THR A 158 -7.97 -9.44 3.77
CA THR A 158 -8.33 -10.33 4.89
C THR A 158 -8.14 -11.80 4.51
N ASP A 159 -8.67 -12.21 3.36
CA ASP A 159 -8.54 -13.57 2.82
C ASP A 159 -7.07 -13.95 2.57
N ALA A 160 -6.21 -12.97 2.22
CA ALA A 160 -4.78 -13.18 2.06
C ALA A 160 -4.02 -13.29 3.40
N GLN A 161 -4.55 -12.68 4.46
CA GLN A 161 -4.02 -12.79 5.83
C GLN A 161 -4.51 -14.04 6.55
N GLU A 162 -5.64 -14.62 6.12
CA GLU A 162 -6.04 -15.95 6.55
C GLU A 162 -4.94 -16.93 6.17
N LYS A 163 -4.15 -17.30 7.18
CA LYS A 163 -3.18 -18.38 7.09
C LYS A 163 -3.98 -19.62 6.73
N LYS A 164 -4.09 -19.95 5.44
CA LYS A 164 -4.39 -21.32 5.02
C LYS A 164 -3.48 -22.19 5.85
N ALA A 165 -4.06 -23.10 6.63
CA ALA A 165 -3.31 -24.08 7.39
C ALA A 165 -2.36 -24.74 6.39
N THR A 166 -1.12 -24.29 6.37
CA THR A 166 -0.10 -24.91 5.54
C THR A 166 0.02 -26.30 6.15
N PRO A 167 -0.12 -27.40 5.38
CA PRO A 167 0.21 -28.71 5.92
C PRO A 167 1.59 -28.55 6.54
N GLN A 168 1.69 -28.78 7.86
CA GLN A 168 2.84 -28.38 8.69
C GLN A 168 4.12 -28.53 7.88
N GLN A 169 4.60 -27.42 7.31
CA GLN A 169 5.94 -27.41 6.78
C GLN A 169 6.74 -27.53 8.06
N LYS A 170 7.27 -28.74 8.32
CA LYS A 170 8.20 -28.99 9.42
C LYS A 170 9.07 -27.75 9.45
N LYS A 171 9.01 -26.98 10.54
CA LYS A 171 10.04 -25.98 10.80
C LYS A 171 11.30 -26.81 10.81
N TYR A 172 11.98 -26.90 9.67
CA TYR A 172 13.39 -27.21 9.64
C TYR A 172 13.93 -26.10 10.53
N LEU A 173 14.25 -26.46 11.77
CA LEU A 173 15.20 -25.72 12.58
C LEU A 173 16.29 -25.36 11.59
N ARG A 174 16.44 -24.07 11.29
CA ARG A 174 17.64 -23.62 10.58
C ARG A 174 18.76 -24.20 11.41
N GLU A 175 19.54 -25.10 10.81
CA GLU A 175 20.82 -25.45 11.41
C GLU A 175 21.52 -24.11 11.65
N PRO A 176 21.99 -23.84 12.88
CA PRO A 176 22.84 -22.68 13.11
C PRO A 176 23.93 -22.75 12.06
N PHE A 177 24.08 -21.69 11.25
CA PHE A 177 25.16 -21.63 10.27
C PHE A 177 26.45 -22.04 10.99
N PRO A 178 27.26 -22.92 10.38
CA PRO A 178 28.44 -23.41 11.05
C PRO A 178 29.25 -22.22 11.55
N GLN A 179 29.67 -22.28 12.81
CA GLN A 179 30.50 -21.24 13.41
C GLN A 179 31.69 -21.00 12.47
N ASN A 180 31.94 -19.72 12.14
CA ASN A 180 32.96 -19.25 11.19
C ASN A 180 32.56 -19.11 9.69
N CYS A 181 31.26 -18.95 9.36
CA CYS A 181 30.82 -18.60 7.99
C CYS A 181 30.36 -17.14 7.84
N TYR A 182 30.59 -16.56 6.67
CA TYR A 182 30.06 -15.26 6.24
C TYR A 182 28.87 -15.45 5.31
N VAL A 183 27.76 -14.76 5.57
CA VAL A 183 26.57 -14.79 4.73
C VAL A 183 26.61 -13.61 3.75
N LEU A 184 26.63 -13.93 2.47
CA LEU A 184 26.60 -13.00 1.34
C LEU A 184 25.18 -12.90 0.80
N ARG A 185 24.71 -11.66 0.61
CA ARG A 185 23.47 -11.37 -0.13
C ARG A 185 23.77 -10.35 -1.21
N GLY A 186 23.46 -10.68 -2.45
CA GLY A 186 23.47 -9.74 -3.57
C GLY A 186 22.05 -9.38 -3.99
N ASP A 187 21.88 -8.15 -4.47
CA ASP A 187 20.66 -7.65 -5.11
C ASP A 187 21.06 -6.68 -6.23
N ALA A 188 20.28 -6.61 -7.30
CA ALA A 188 20.59 -5.77 -8.44
C ALA A 188 19.38 -4.95 -8.93
N ALA A 189 19.62 -3.66 -9.17
CA ALA A 189 18.66 -2.78 -9.82
C ALA A 189 19.07 -2.56 -11.27
N TRP A 190 18.26 -3.04 -12.22
CA TRP A 190 18.55 -2.92 -13.66
C TRP A 190 17.53 -2.07 -14.41
N ARG A 191 18.01 -1.25 -15.34
CA ARG A 191 17.18 -0.42 -16.23
C ARG A 191 17.35 -0.85 -17.69
N ALA A 192 16.28 -1.41 -18.25
CA ALA A 192 16.26 -1.93 -19.63
C ALA A 192 16.56 -0.86 -20.71
N SER A 193 16.06 0.37 -20.54
CA SER A 193 16.17 1.42 -21.56
C SER A 193 17.59 1.95 -21.75
N SER A 194 18.40 1.98 -20.69
CA SER A 194 19.77 2.48 -20.71
C SER A 194 20.82 1.38 -20.53
N GLN A 195 20.40 0.12 -20.35
CA GLN A 195 21.24 -1.02 -20.01
C GLN A 195 22.19 -0.75 -18.82
N GLN A 196 21.76 0.12 -17.90
CA GLN A 196 22.51 0.44 -16.69
C GLN A 196 22.02 -0.44 -15.55
N ALA A 197 22.95 -0.85 -14.69
CA ALA A 197 22.65 -1.60 -13.48
C ALA A 197 23.38 -1.01 -12.27
N GLY A 198 22.68 -0.96 -11.14
CA GLY A 198 23.28 -0.84 -9.82
C GLY A 198 23.34 -2.23 -9.19
N PHE A 199 24.46 -2.53 -8.54
CA PHE A 199 24.70 -3.79 -7.84
C PHE A 199 24.93 -3.49 -6.37
N GLY A 200 24.21 -4.17 -5.49
CA GLY A 200 24.39 -4.05 -4.05
C GLY A 200 24.68 -5.40 -3.43
N TRP A 201 25.55 -5.44 -2.43
CA TRP A 201 25.75 -6.65 -1.65
C TRP A 201 26.04 -6.36 -0.18
N THR A 202 25.73 -7.35 0.65
CA THR A 202 26.03 -7.35 2.07
C THR A 202 26.79 -8.61 2.47
N ILE A 203 27.76 -8.46 3.36
CA ILE A 203 28.55 -9.54 3.96
C ILE A 203 28.30 -9.48 5.46
N LYS A 204 27.61 -10.49 5.99
CA LYS A 204 27.24 -10.57 7.41
C LYS A 204 27.93 -11.72 8.11
N ARG A 205 28.55 -11.45 9.27
CA ARG A 205 29.02 -12.47 10.20
C ARG A 205 28.83 -11.98 11.62
N GLN A 206 27.91 -12.60 12.38
CA GLN A 206 27.59 -12.41 13.81
C GLN A 206 27.53 -10.95 14.33
N ASP A 207 28.59 -10.16 14.19
CA ASP A 207 28.76 -8.77 14.63
C ASP A 207 29.32 -7.80 13.54
N VAL A 208 29.67 -8.30 12.35
CA VAL A 208 30.16 -7.48 11.23
C VAL A 208 29.12 -7.47 10.11
N ASP A 209 28.69 -6.28 9.71
CA ASP A 209 27.80 -6.03 8.56
C ASP A 209 28.49 -5.05 7.61
N VAL A 210 29.03 -5.58 6.51
CA VAL A 210 29.62 -4.75 5.45
C VAL A 210 28.60 -4.66 4.33
N ALA A 211 28.17 -3.44 4.01
CA ALA A 211 27.37 -3.15 2.83
C ALA A 211 28.24 -2.44 1.80
N SER A 212 28.15 -2.85 0.53
CA SER A 212 28.88 -2.24 -0.57
C SER A 212 28.00 -2.20 -1.81
N PHE A 213 28.32 -1.27 -2.70
CA PHE A 213 27.60 -1.11 -3.95
C PHE A 213 28.56 -0.78 -5.08
N SER A 214 28.15 -1.11 -6.30
CA SER A 214 28.83 -0.65 -7.51
C SER A 214 27.83 -0.40 -8.63
N THR A 215 28.29 0.20 -9.73
CA THR A 215 27.46 0.49 -10.89
C THR A 215 28.12 -0.08 -12.14
N GLY A 216 27.31 -0.55 -13.08
CA GLY A 216 27.76 -1.05 -14.38
C GLY A 216 26.89 -0.56 -15.52
N SER A 217 27.49 -0.46 -16.70
CA SER A 217 26.82 -0.24 -17.97
C SER A 217 26.87 -1.52 -18.82
N SER A 218 26.00 -1.60 -19.83
CA SER A 218 25.96 -2.70 -20.80
C SER A 218 25.52 -4.05 -20.21
N VAL A 219 24.63 -4.03 -19.22
CA VAL A 219 24.03 -5.26 -18.67
C VAL A 219 22.81 -5.65 -19.50
N GLY A 220 22.84 -6.86 -20.07
CA GLY A 220 21.84 -7.32 -21.05
C GLY A 220 20.48 -7.71 -20.45
N SER A 221 20.44 -8.11 -19.19
CA SER A 221 19.19 -8.52 -18.52
C SER A 221 19.25 -8.34 -17.01
N ALA A 222 18.08 -8.30 -16.36
CA ALA A 222 17.99 -8.28 -14.91
C ALA A 222 18.68 -9.51 -14.28
N LEU A 223 18.59 -10.69 -14.92
CA LEU A 223 19.24 -11.91 -14.44
C LEU A 223 20.78 -11.80 -14.49
N THR A 224 21.32 -11.21 -15.56
CA THR A 224 22.76 -10.89 -15.61
C THR A 224 23.15 -9.88 -14.55
N ALA A 225 22.29 -8.91 -14.24
CA ALA A 225 22.55 -7.95 -13.17
C ALA A 225 22.68 -8.63 -11.80
N GLU A 226 21.76 -9.54 -11.48
CA GLU A 226 21.81 -10.36 -10.25
C GLU A 226 23.07 -11.22 -10.20
N ALA A 227 23.43 -11.85 -11.31
CA ALA A 227 24.64 -12.66 -11.40
C ALA A 227 25.90 -11.79 -11.17
N VAL A 228 25.99 -10.61 -11.77
CA VAL A 228 27.13 -9.71 -11.57
C VAL A 228 27.20 -9.23 -10.12
N ALA A 229 26.08 -8.88 -9.49
CA ALA A 229 26.04 -8.47 -8.08
C ALA A 229 26.59 -9.57 -7.15
N MET A 230 26.14 -10.81 -7.33
CA MET A 230 26.65 -11.96 -6.57
C MET A 230 28.14 -12.21 -6.81
N ARG A 231 28.61 -12.04 -8.04
CA ARG A 231 30.01 -12.25 -8.41
C ARG A 231 30.92 -11.21 -7.76
N GLN A 232 30.48 -9.97 -7.72
CA GLN A 232 31.20 -8.89 -7.03
C GLN A 232 31.20 -9.10 -5.52
N ALA A 233 30.09 -9.57 -4.95
CA ALA A 233 30.00 -9.92 -3.54
C ALA A 233 31.04 -10.99 -3.14
N ILE A 234 31.16 -12.06 -3.94
CA ILE A 234 32.17 -13.12 -3.73
C ILE A 234 33.60 -12.57 -3.86
N GLN A 235 33.83 -11.66 -4.82
CA GLN A 235 35.13 -11.03 -5.00
C GLN A 235 35.54 -10.19 -3.79
N GLU A 236 34.62 -9.37 -3.27
CA GLU A 236 34.86 -8.53 -2.11
C GLU A 236 35.14 -9.38 -0.86
N ALA A 237 34.35 -10.44 -0.64
CA ALA A 237 34.59 -11.38 0.44
C ALA A 237 35.97 -12.05 0.36
N ARG A 238 36.45 -12.35 -0.86
CA ARG A 238 37.79 -12.88 -1.07
C ARG A 238 38.87 -11.85 -0.75
N ILE A 239 38.70 -10.59 -1.17
CA ILE A 239 39.62 -9.49 -0.85
C ILE A 239 39.73 -9.29 0.67
N LEU A 240 38.61 -9.42 1.38
CA LEU A 240 38.53 -9.39 2.85
C LEU A 240 39.05 -10.68 3.53
N GLY A 241 39.55 -11.65 2.76
CA GLY A 241 40.15 -12.89 3.28
C GLY A 241 39.14 -13.87 3.88
N HIS A 242 37.87 -13.80 3.51
CA HIS A 242 36.82 -14.66 4.05
C HIS A 242 36.82 -16.03 3.36
N LYS A 243 37.17 -17.08 4.12
CA LYS A 243 37.35 -18.45 3.60
C LYS A 243 36.07 -19.26 3.45
N ARG A 244 35.06 -19.02 4.29
CA ARG A 244 33.81 -19.79 4.31
C ARG A 244 32.62 -18.89 4.05
N LEU A 245 31.99 -19.10 2.89
CA LEU A 245 30.98 -18.21 2.33
C LEU A 245 29.66 -18.94 2.12
N VAL A 246 28.57 -18.36 2.59
CA VAL A 246 27.21 -18.81 2.31
C VAL A 246 26.56 -17.75 1.42
N CYS A 247 26.17 -18.14 0.21
CA CYS A 247 25.54 -17.24 -0.75
C CYS A 247 24.01 -17.37 -0.68
N GLU A 248 23.32 -16.28 -0.34
CA GLU A 248 21.87 -16.15 -0.36
C GLU A 248 21.44 -15.26 -1.54
N ALA A 249 20.69 -15.83 -2.49
CA ALA A 249 20.09 -15.12 -3.61
C ALA A 249 18.56 -15.32 -3.59
N ASP A 250 17.81 -14.31 -4.01
CA ASP A 250 16.34 -14.33 -4.09
C ASP A 250 15.82 -14.76 -5.48
N SER A 251 16.71 -14.83 -6.47
CA SER A 251 16.40 -15.33 -7.82
C SER A 251 16.52 -16.85 -7.92
N LEU A 252 15.36 -17.53 -8.01
CA LEU A 252 15.29 -18.98 -8.24
C LEU A 252 16.01 -19.41 -9.53
N GLN A 253 16.04 -18.55 -10.55
CA GLN A 253 16.75 -18.82 -11.82
C GLN A 253 18.26 -18.84 -11.62
N LEU A 254 18.81 -17.89 -10.86
CA LEU A 254 20.24 -17.83 -10.55
C LEU A 254 20.68 -19.02 -9.70
N VAL A 255 19.87 -19.39 -8.69
CA VAL A 255 20.16 -20.54 -7.81
C VAL A 255 20.19 -21.86 -8.56
N LYS A 256 19.23 -22.09 -9.46
CA LYS A 256 19.20 -23.29 -10.31
C LYS A 256 20.42 -23.36 -11.22
N ALA A 257 20.83 -22.22 -11.77
CA ALA A 257 21.97 -22.12 -12.64
C ALA A 257 23.31 -22.35 -11.90
N LEU A 258 23.41 -21.93 -10.63
CA LEU A 258 24.56 -22.19 -9.74
C LEU A 258 24.60 -23.63 -9.22
N SER A 259 23.45 -24.30 -9.09
CA SER A 259 23.38 -25.67 -8.57
C SER A 259 23.61 -26.75 -9.64
N GLY A 260 23.98 -26.36 -10.86
CA GLY A 260 24.25 -27.28 -11.97
C GLY A 260 23.01 -27.90 -12.63
N GLY A 261 21.82 -27.33 -12.41
CA GLY A 261 20.59 -27.84 -13.04
C GLY A 261 20.56 -27.57 -14.54
N GLU A 262 20.17 -28.58 -15.33
CA GLU A 262 19.93 -28.44 -16.77
C GLU A 262 18.92 -27.31 -17.05
N GLY A 263 19.32 -26.32 -17.85
CA GLY A 263 18.53 -25.11 -18.13
C GLY A 263 19.24 -23.78 -17.88
N CYS A 264 20.58 -23.74 -17.86
CA CYS A 264 21.33 -22.50 -17.67
C CYS A 264 21.11 -21.53 -18.84
N ALA A 265 20.54 -20.36 -18.54
CA ALA A 265 20.39 -19.27 -19.50
C ALA A 265 21.78 -18.87 -20.04
N PRO A 266 21.98 -18.81 -21.37
CA PRO A 266 23.30 -18.57 -21.96
C PRO A 266 23.94 -17.25 -21.51
N GLU A 267 23.11 -16.27 -21.15
CA GLU A 267 23.51 -14.91 -20.75
C GLU A 267 24.28 -14.84 -19.42
N VAL A 268 24.16 -15.84 -18.53
CA VAL A 268 24.82 -15.83 -17.20
C VAL A 268 25.86 -16.93 -17.03
N LYS A 269 26.12 -17.73 -18.07
CA LYS A 269 27.09 -18.84 -18.02
C LYS A 269 28.50 -18.38 -17.67
N VAL A 270 28.92 -17.22 -18.17
CA VAL A 270 30.26 -16.67 -17.91
C VAL A 270 30.41 -16.27 -16.45
N ASP A 271 29.44 -15.52 -15.92
CA ASP A 271 29.43 -15.09 -14.51
C ASP A 271 29.37 -16.30 -13.57
N ILE A 272 28.54 -17.31 -13.87
CA ILE A 272 28.43 -18.54 -13.08
C ILE A 272 29.73 -19.35 -13.11
N ALA A 273 30.34 -19.53 -14.29
CA ALA A 273 31.64 -20.21 -14.40
C ALA A 273 32.74 -19.47 -13.62
N GLU A 274 32.70 -18.14 -13.62
CA GLU A 274 33.62 -17.31 -12.83
C GLU A 274 33.36 -17.43 -11.33
N MET A 275 32.10 -17.46 -10.88
CA MET A 275 31.76 -17.75 -9.49
C MET A 275 32.24 -19.13 -9.07
N HIS A 276 31.98 -20.18 -9.85
CA HIS A 276 32.44 -21.53 -9.56
C HIS A 276 33.97 -21.61 -9.50
N ARG A 277 34.67 -20.99 -10.46
CA ARG A 277 36.14 -20.92 -10.44
C ARG A 277 36.68 -20.25 -9.17
N ARG A 278 35.99 -19.21 -8.70
CA ARG A 278 36.40 -18.45 -7.50
C ARG A 278 36.01 -19.14 -6.19
N CYS A 279 34.98 -19.98 -6.20
CA CYS A 279 34.56 -20.78 -5.05
C CYS A 279 35.25 -22.15 -4.95
N TYR A 280 35.82 -22.71 -6.03
CA TYR A 280 36.39 -24.07 -6.03
C TYR A 280 37.91 -24.13 -5.71
N GLU A 281 38.43 -23.20 -4.91
CA GLU A 281 39.66 -23.42 -4.14
C GLU A 281 39.28 -24.13 -2.82
N PRO A 282 40.10 -25.08 -2.30
CA PRO A 282 39.66 -26.25 -1.51
C PRO A 282 39.05 -25.99 -0.12
N GLU A 283 38.71 -24.75 0.24
CA GLU A 283 38.15 -24.38 1.55
C GLU A 283 36.77 -23.68 1.48
N THR A 284 36.20 -23.42 0.28
CA THR A 284 34.93 -22.68 0.15
C THR A 284 33.74 -23.62 -0.07
N GLU A 285 32.99 -23.90 0.99
CA GLU A 285 31.78 -24.72 0.93
C GLU A 285 30.57 -23.85 0.56
N VAL A 286 30.08 -23.94 -0.70
CA VAL A 286 28.88 -23.24 -1.17
C VAL A 286 27.64 -23.99 -0.69
N LEU A 287 27.06 -23.57 0.43
CA LEU A 287 25.81 -24.13 0.95
C LEU A 287 24.58 -23.29 0.53
N ARG A 288 23.54 -24.04 0.18
CA ARG A 288 22.31 -23.70 -0.55
C ARG A 288 21.49 -22.56 0.04
N THR A 289 20.72 -21.92 -0.84
CA THR A 289 19.73 -20.91 -0.47
C THR A 289 18.51 -21.48 0.26
N ARG A 290 17.87 -20.56 0.97
CA ARG A 290 16.53 -20.61 1.53
C ARG A 290 15.50 -20.86 0.42
N ASP A 291 15.27 -22.13 0.10
CA ASP A 291 13.93 -22.65 -0.21
C ASP A 291 13.92 -24.16 0.05
N GLY A 292 13.00 -24.57 0.93
CA GLY A 292 12.79 -25.97 1.28
C GLY A 292 12.33 -26.76 0.07
N GLY A 293 13.22 -27.58 -0.48
CA GLY A 293 12.94 -28.44 -1.63
C GLY A 293 14.06 -29.44 -1.87
N GLY A 294 14.55 -30.08 -0.81
CA GLY A 294 15.50 -31.20 -0.93
C GLY A 294 14.81 -32.48 -1.40
N GLY A 295 14.48 -32.56 -2.69
CA GLY A 295 14.16 -33.84 -3.34
C GLY A 295 15.46 -34.59 -3.59
N ARG A 296 15.78 -35.57 -2.72
CA ARG A 296 16.84 -36.53 -2.98
C ARG A 296 16.29 -37.56 -3.98
N CYS A 297 17.06 -37.79 -5.04
CA CYS A 297 16.78 -38.77 -6.08
C CYS A 297 16.62 -40.17 -5.46
N GLY A 298 15.46 -40.79 -5.69
CA GLY A 298 15.11 -42.15 -5.36
C GLY A 298 13.94 -42.54 -6.26
N SER A 299 14.17 -43.56 -7.08
CA SER A 299 13.27 -44.19 -8.04
C SER A 299 11.80 -44.30 -7.58
N GLU A 300 10.86 -43.96 -8.45
CA GLU A 300 9.77 -44.84 -8.94
C GLU A 300 8.66 -44.04 -9.67
N GLN A 301 8.05 -44.71 -10.64
CA GLN A 301 7.04 -44.23 -11.60
C GLN A 301 5.75 -43.72 -10.94
N GLY A 302 5.10 -42.71 -11.55
CA GLY A 302 3.67 -42.45 -11.34
C GLY A 302 3.19 -41.01 -11.61
N ASP A 303 2.21 -40.90 -12.52
CA ASP A 303 1.18 -39.87 -12.63
C ASP A 303 1.48 -38.48 -13.23
N LEU A 304 1.52 -38.50 -14.58
CA LEU A 304 1.07 -37.42 -15.46
C LEU A 304 -0.42 -37.10 -15.25
N ARG A 305 -0.77 -36.06 -14.46
CA ARG A 305 -2.05 -35.31 -14.62
C ARG A 305 -2.20 -34.02 -13.80
N ARG A 306 -1.11 -33.39 -13.36
CA ARG A 306 -1.15 -32.19 -12.51
C ARG A 306 -0.41 -30.96 -13.07
N GLY A 307 -0.27 -30.89 -14.41
CA GLY A 307 0.52 -29.86 -15.09
C GLY A 307 -0.27 -28.75 -15.81
N HIS A 308 -1.59 -28.89 -15.96
CA HIS A 308 -2.36 -27.98 -16.83
C HIS A 308 -3.07 -26.83 -16.09
N GLU A 309 -3.41 -27.00 -14.81
CA GLU A 309 -4.11 -25.94 -14.02
C GLU A 309 -3.15 -24.92 -13.38
N GLU A 310 -1.91 -25.29 -13.05
CA GLU A 310 -0.92 -24.36 -12.49
C GLU A 310 -0.35 -23.38 -13.54
N ALA A 311 -0.45 -23.71 -14.83
CA ALA A 311 0.01 -22.85 -15.93
C ALA A 311 -0.95 -21.68 -16.20
N GLU A 312 -2.25 -21.82 -15.94
CA GLU A 312 -3.24 -20.74 -16.12
C GLU A 312 -3.26 -19.73 -14.95
N ALA A 313 -2.98 -20.18 -13.72
CA ALA A 313 -2.89 -19.29 -12.56
C ALA A 313 -1.68 -18.33 -12.65
N ARG A 314 -0.56 -18.78 -13.23
CA ARG A 314 0.65 -17.96 -13.43
C ARG A 314 0.48 -16.90 -14.53
N ARG A 315 -0.35 -17.15 -15.55
CA ARG A 315 -0.67 -16.14 -16.57
C ARG A 315 -1.48 -14.98 -15.98
N ARG A 316 -2.47 -15.26 -15.12
CA ARG A 316 -3.30 -14.23 -14.47
C ARG A 316 -2.53 -13.36 -13.48
N GLY A 317 -1.58 -13.93 -12.73
CA GLY A 317 -0.70 -13.19 -11.82
C GLY A 317 0.29 -12.25 -12.52
N SER A 318 0.76 -12.62 -13.72
CA SER A 318 1.67 -11.78 -14.53
C SER A 318 0.98 -10.51 -15.08
N THR A 319 -0.29 -10.63 -15.47
CA THR A 319 -1.09 -9.50 -15.98
C THR A 319 -1.39 -8.46 -14.90
N GLN A 320 -1.52 -8.89 -13.63
CA GLN A 320 -1.77 -8.00 -12.50
C GLN A 320 -0.52 -7.17 -12.11
N ARG A 321 0.67 -7.78 -12.15
CA ARG A 321 1.98 -7.11 -11.91
C ARG A 321 2.36 -6.14 -13.03
N SER A 322 1.99 -6.43 -14.28
CA SER A 322 2.25 -5.52 -15.40
C SER A 322 1.48 -4.20 -15.28
N LYS A 323 0.20 -4.25 -14.85
CA LYS A 323 -0.62 -3.04 -14.63
C LYS A 323 -0.16 -2.18 -13.44
N THR A 324 0.44 -2.78 -12.42
CA THR A 324 1.02 -2.05 -11.28
C THR A 324 2.36 -1.41 -11.61
N ALA A 325 3.10 -1.93 -12.59
CA ALA A 325 4.35 -1.34 -13.08
C ALA A 325 4.10 -0.16 -14.04
N GLU A 326 3.04 -0.18 -14.84
CA GLU A 326 2.65 0.95 -15.70
C GLU A 326 2.23 2.21 -14.90
N LEU A 327 1.54 2.03 -13.78
CA LEU A 327 1.13 3.16 -12.92
C LEU A 327 2.29 3.84 -12.16
N ARG A 328 3.45 3.19 -12.05
CA ARG A 328 4.67 3.79 -11.47
C ARG A 328 5.52 4.58 -12.49
N ARG A 329 5.18 4.55 -13.78
CA ARG A 329 5.89 5.29 -14.84
C ARG A 329 5.26 6.65 -15.18
N LEU A 330 4.16 7.02 -14.52
CA LEU A 330 3.42 8.28 -14.76
C LEU A 330 3.39 9.23 -13.54
N VAL A 331 4.29 9.04 -12.57
CA VAL A 331 4.57 10.00 -11.49
C VAL A 331 5.97 10.55 -11.69
#